data_AF-G1WGG1-F1
#
_entry.id   AF-G1WGG1-F1
#
_cell.length_a   1.000
_cell.length_b   1.000
_cell.length_c   1.000
_cell.angle_alpha   90.00
_cell.angle_beta   90.00
_cell.angle_gamma   90.00
#
_symmetry.space_group_name_H-M   'P 1'
#
loop_
_entity.id
_entity.type
_entity.pdbx_description
1 polymer ?
#
loop_
_entity_poly.entity_id
_entity_poly.type
_entity_poly.pdbx_seq_one_letter_code
_entity_poly.pdbx_strand_id
1 'polypeptide(L)'
;MSYDINLCDPVTRDVLELDEPHDMRGGTYAVGGTTLCWLNVTYNYGDIFRRVLGDKGIRTIYGMTGAESIPVLQRAADQLGDDATGNYWDDTEGNAKRALYKLIALAKLRPDGVWDGD
;
A
#
# COMPACT_ATOMS: atom_id res chain seq x y z
N MET A 1 7.20 12.54 6.37
CA MET A 1 5.92 12.03 6.89
C MET A 1 5.41 10.97 5.93
N SER A 2 4.77 9.92 6.45
CA SER A 2 4.40 8.73 5.72
C SER A 2 3.10 8.15 6.25
N TYR A 3 2.39 7.42 5.40
CA TYR A 3 1.30 6.54 5.76
C TYR A 3 1.90 5.22 6.26
N ASP A 4 1.47 4.75 7.42
CA ASP A 4 1.76 3.41 7.94
C ASP A 4 0.53 2.55 7.69
N ILE A 5 0.58 1.76 6.61
CA ILE A 5 -0.56 1.00 6.11
C ILE A 5 -0.36 -0.47 6.47
N ASN A 6 -1.27 -1.03 7.25
CA ASN A 6 -1.23 -2.38 7.78
C ASN A 6 -2.41 -3.20 7.27
N LEU A 7 -2.19 -4.47 7.03
CA LEU A 7 -3.24 -5.43 6.73
C LEU A 7 -3.43 -6.31 7.97
N CYS A 8 -4.55 -6.13 8.65
CA CYS A 8 -4.78 -6.68 9.99
C CYS A 8 -5.79 -7.83 10.00
N ASP A 9 -5.72 -8.69 11.00
CA ASP A 9 -6.75 -9.70 11.28
C ASP A 9 -8.09 -8.99 11.58
N PRO A 10 -9.20 -9.39 10.94
CA PRO A 10 -10.48 -8.73 11.13
C PRO A 10 -11.05 -8.84 12.56
N VAL A 11 -10.60 -9.83 13.35
CA VAL A 11 -11.07 -10.09 14.71
C VAL A 11 -10.11 -9.52 15.74
N THR A 12 -8.82 -9.88 15.69
CA THR A 12 -7.84 -9.45 16.71
C THR A 12 -7.32 -8.04 16.47
N ARG A 13 -7.38 -7.57 15.21
CA ARG A 13 -6.81 -6.30 14.74
C ARG A 13 -5.28 -6.25 14.76
N ASP A 14 -4.63 -7.36 15.04
CA ASP A 14 -3.16 -7.48 14.91
C ASP A 14 -2.74 -7.49 13.44
N VAL A 15 -1.54 -6.96 13.15
CA VAL A 15 -0.97 -7.01 11.80
C VAL A 15 -0.74 -8.46 11.40
N LEU A 16 -1.21 -8.84 10.22
CA LEU A 16 -1.09 -10.21 9.72
C LEU A 16 0.35 -10.56 9.38
N GLU A 17 0.70 -11.83 9.58
CA GLU A 17 1.98 -12.38 9.15
C GLU A 17 1.83 -13.28 7.92
N LEU A 18 2.89 -13.33 7.11
CA LEU A 18 3.12 -14.28 6.04
C LEU A 18 4.01 -15.42 6.52
N ASP A 19 3.90 -16.58 5.86
CA ASP A 19 4.76 -17.74 6.15
C ASP A 19 6.24 -17.46 5.85
N GLU A 20 6.51 -16.62 4.84
CA GLU A 20 7.86 -16.24 4.41
C GLU A 20 8.01 -14.72 4.35
N PRO A 21 9.20 -14.16 4.65
CA PRO A 21 9.42 -12.72 4.60
C PRO A 21 9.24 -12.13 3.20
N HIS A 22 8.70 -10.92 3.13
CA HIS A 22 8.68 -10.12 1.91
C HIS A 22 9.70 -8.98 1.93
N ASP A 23 10.18 -8.61 0.74
CA ASP A 23 11.13 -7.50 0.54
C ASP A 23 10.48 -6.20 0.06
N MET A 24 9.15 -6.08 0.14
CA MET A 24 8.45 -4.85 -0.26
C MET A 24 8.92 -3.64 0.56
N ARG A 25 9.43 -2.61 -0.13
CA ARG A 25 10.03 -1.43 0.50
C ARG A 25 9.16 -0.18 0.38
N GLY A 26 9.16 0.61 1.44
CA GLY A 26 8.50 1.90 1.57
C GLY A 26 9.48 3.03 1.87
N GLY A 27 8.99 4.09 2.51
CA GLY A 27 9.85 5.15 3.08
C GLY A 27 10.70 4.60 4.23
N THR A 28 10.08 3.80 5.09
CA THR A 28 10.74 2.91 6.06
C THR A 28 10.53 1.46 5.63
N TYR A 29 11.54 0.60 5.86
CA TYR A 29 11.45 -0.83 5.56
C TYR A 29 12.36 -1.64 6.48
N ALA A 30 12.04 -2.92 6.66
CA ALA A 30 12.87 -3.87 7.42
C ALA A 30 14.04 -4.37 6.56
N VAL A 31 15.27 -4.18 7.04
CA VAL A 31 16.47 -4.72 6.37
C VAL A 31 16.50 -6.23 6.56
N GLY A 32 16.49 -6.97 5.45
CA GLY A 32 16.36 -8.44 5.46
C GLY A 32 14.92 -8.94 5.32
N GLY A 33 13.96 -8.04 5.06
CA GLY A 33 12.54 -8.38 4.87
C GLY A 33 11.75 -8.47 6.18
N THR A 34 10.46 -8.74 6.07
CA THR A 34 9.54 -8.93 7.20
C THR A 34 8.41 -9.87 6.83
N THR A 35 7.89 -10.62 7.78
CA THR A 35 6.65 -11.41 7.63
C THR A 35 5.40 -10.55 7.84
N LEU A 36 5.52 -9.39 8.50
CA LEU A 36 4.39 -8.55 8.84
C LEU A 36 3.85 -7.82 7.60
N CYS A 37 2.54 -7.88 7.40
CA CYS A 37 1.85 -7.31 6.25
C CYS A 37 1.63 -5.80 6.41
N TRP A 38 2.70 -5.02 6.28
CA TRP A 38 2.64 -3.56 6.29
C TRP A 38 3.48 -2.93 5.18
N LEU A 39 3.13 -1.69 4.82
CA LEU A 39 3.89 -0.87 3.91
C LEU A 39 3.86 0.59 4.36
N ASN A 40 5.05 1.19 4.48
CA ASN A 40 5.18 2.61 4.73
C ASN A 40 5.21 3.39 3.41
N VAL A 41 4.27 4.33 3.21
CA VAL A 41 4.16 5.08 1.94
C VAL A 41 4.35 6.57 2.19
N THR A 42 5.23 7.24 1.46
CA THR A 42 5.44 8.69 1.63
C THR A 42 4.16 9.51 1.40
N TYR A 43 3.99 10.59 2.17
CA TYR A 43 2.92 11.57 1.96
C TYR A 43 3.05 12.34 0.65
N ASN A 44 4.23 12.34 0.02
CA ASN A 44 4.46 13.02 -1.27
C ASN A 44 3.54 12.49 -2.37
N TYR A 45 3.12 11.23 -2.30
CA TYR A 45 2.17 10.65 -3.26
C TYR A 45 0.71 11.04 -2.98
N GLY A 46 0.45 11.80 -1.92
CA GLY A 46 -0.89 12.04 -1.40
C GLY A 46 -1.83 12.70 -2.39
N ASP A 47 -1.35 13.69 -3.17
CA ASP A 47 -2.17 14.40 -4.15
C ASP A 47 -2.45 13.53 -5.39
N ILE A 48 -1.48 12.73 -5.80
CA ILE A 48 -1.66 11.69 -6.84
C ILE A 48 -2.73 10.70 -6.38
N PHE A 49 -2.62 10.17 -5.15
CA PHE A 49 -3.61 9.25 -4.61
C PHE A 49 -4.99 9.89 -4.51
N ARG A 50 -5.09 11.17 -4.10
CA ARG A 50 -6.38 11.87 -4.07
C ARG A 50 -7.02 11.98 -5.45
N ARG A 51 -6.21 12.21 -6.48
CA ARG A 51 -6.68 12.26 -7.87
C ARG A 51 -7.29 10.93 -8.33
N VAL A 52 -6.71 9.79 -7.96
CA VAL A 52 -7.13 8.46 -8.49
C VAL A 52 -7.98 7.62 -7.55
N LEU A 53 -8.00 7.92 -6.25
CA LEU A 53 -8.76 7.21 -5.20
C LEU A 53 -9.82 8.10 -4.51
N GLY A 54 -9.95 9.36 -4.92
CA GLY A 54 -10.85 10.35 -4.32
C GLY A 54 -10.27 11.08 -3.11
N ASP A 55 -11.04 11.97 -2.48
CA ASP A 55 -10.54 12.94 -1.47
C ASP A 55 -9.78 12.33 -0.27
N LYS A 56 -10.06 11.07 0.08
CA LYS A 56 -9.35 10.36 1.16
C LYS A 56 -7.97 9.83 0.74
N GLY A 57 -7.66 9.84 -0.56
CA GLY A 57 -6.42 9.32 -1.13
C GLY A 57 -6.23 7.84 -0.76
N ILE A 58 -5.05 7.49 -0.28
CA ILE A 58 -4.77 6.09 0.08
C ILE A 58 -5.67 5.57 1.21
N ARG A 59 -6.16 6.45 2.09
CA ARG A 59 -7.09 6.09 3.18
C ARG A 59 -8.46 5.64 2.69
N THR A 60 -8.75 5.77 1.39
CA THR A 60 -9.96 5.18 0.78
C THR A 60 -10.05 3.68 1.02
N ILE A 61 -8.92 2.96 1.12
CA ILE A 61 -8.93 1.50 1.34
C ILE A 61 -9.10 1.10 2.81
N TYR A 62 -8.99 2.02 3.77
CA TYR A 62 -9.06 1.68 5.19
C TYR A 62 -10.45 1.13 5.53
N GLY A 63 -10.47 -0.01 6.20
CA GLY A 63 -11.68 -0.78 6.49
C GLY A 63 -12.13 -1.72 5.37
N MET A 64 -11.50 -1.68 4.18
CA MET A 64 -11.72 -2.71 3.15
C MET A 64 -10.90 -3.96 3.45
N THR A 65 -11.43 -5.12 3.09
CA THR A 65 -10.62 -6.34 3.01
C THR A 65 -9.58 -6.24 1.90
N GLY A 66 -8.53 -7.07 1.97
CA GLY A 66 -7.56 -7.27 0.89
C GLY A 66 -8.29 -7.57 -0.42
N ALA A 67 -9.22 -8.53 -0.41
CA ALA A 67 -10.02 -8.91 -1.56
C ALA A 67 -10.80 -7.74 -2.19
N GLU A 68 -11.49 -6.93 -1.38
CA GLU A 68 -12.27 -5.77 -1.86
C GLU A 68 -11.37 -4.66 -2.40
N SER A 69 -10.19 -4.48 -1.79
CA SER A 69 -9.26 -3.41 -2.14
C SER A 69 -8.53 -3.64 -3.47
N ILE A 70 -8.27 -4.90 -3.87
CA ILE A 70 -7.53 -5.24 -5.10
C ILE A 70 -8.08 -4.51 -6.34
N PRO A 71 -9.38 -4.61 -6.68
CA PRO A 71 -9.91 -3.93 -7.86
C PRO A 71 -9.92 -2.39 -7.71
N VAL A 72 -10.00 -1.86 -6.49
CA VAL A 72 -9.91 -0.42 -6.23
C VAL A 72 -8.49 0.10 -6.51
N LEU A 73 -7.49 -0.57 -5.95
CA LEU A 73 -6.08 -0.24 -6.12
C LEU A 73 -5.62 -0.44 -7.57
N GLN A 74 -6.08 -1.50 -8.25
CA GLN A 74 -5.72 -1.76 -9.65
C GLN A 74 -6.26 -0.65 -10.56
N ARG A 75 -7.53 -0.26 -10.42
CA ARG A 75 -8.11 0.85 -11.19
C ARG A 75 -7.39 2.17 -10.93
N ALA A 76 -6.91 2.41 -9.71
CA ALA A 76 -6.12 3.59 -9.39
C ALA A 76 -4.74 3.54 -10.08
N ALA A 77 -4.05 2.39 -10.03
CA ALA A 77 -2.76 2.20 -10.69
C ALA A 77 -2.86 2.32 -12.21
N ASP A 78 -3.93 1.83 -12.83
CA ASP A 78 -4.15 1.90 -14.28
C ASP A 78 -4.33 3.34 -14.80
N GLN A 79 -4.64 4.30 -13.92
CA GLN A 79 -4.74 5.74 -14.25
C GLN A 79 -3.41 6.50 -14.12
N LEU A 80 -2.33 5.84 -13.70
CA LEU A 80 -1.02 6.45 -13.46
C LEU A 80 -0.03 6.11 -14.56
N GLY A 81 0.82 7.09 -14.90
CA GLY A 81 1.98 6.92 -15.77
C GLY A 81 3.08 6.03 -15.18
N ASP A 82 4.11 5.79 -15.99
CA ASP A 82 5.25 4.92 -15.67
C ASP A 82 6.56 5.71 -15.50
N ASP A 83 6.47 7.00 -15.18
CA ASP A 83 7.59 7.95 -15.01
C ASP A 83 8.38 7.77 -13.68
N ALA A 84 8.52 6.52 -13.24
CA ALA A 84 9.16 6.20 -11.97
C ALA A 84 10.65 6.53 -11.97
N THR A 85 11.14 7.07 -10.85
CA THR A 85 12.54 7.47 -10.68
C THR A 85 13.29 6.51 -9.75
N GLY A 86 14.59 6.73 -9.59
CA GLY A 86 15.41 6.00 -8.61
C GLY A 86 15.28 6.56 -7.19
N ASN A 87 14.81 7.79 -7.03
CA ASN A 87 14.58 8.40 -5.74
C ASN A 87 13.14 8.12 -5.29
N TYR A 88 12.98 7.30 -4.26
CA TYR A 88 11.67 6.95 -3.71
C TYR A 88 10.84 8.19 -3.35
N TRP A 89 11.47 9.27 -2.91
CA TRP A 89 10.74 10.44 -2.42
C TRP A 89 10.15 11.32 -3.52
N ASP A 90 10.52 11.11 -4.79
CA ASP A 90 9.97 11.90 -5.90
C ASP A 90 8.49 11.56 -6.10
N ASP A 91 7.65 12.59 -6.17
CA ASP A 91 6.20 12.55 -6.38
C ASP A 91 5.82 12.31 -7.84
N THR A 92 6.41 11.28 -8.46
CA THR A 92 6.04 10.84 -9.80
C THR A 92 4.88 9.85 -9.77
N GLU A 93 4.12 9.81 -10.87
CA GLU A 93 3.01 8.85 -10.99
C GLU A 93 3.53 7.41 -10.97
N GLY A 94 4.67 7.15 -11.59
CA GLY A 94 5.31 5.85 -11.59
C GLY A 94 5.77 5.39 -10.20
N ASN A 95 6.27 6.28 -9.35
CA ASN A 95 6.61 5.94 -7.97
C ASN A 95 5.37 5.65 -7.12
N ALA A 96 4.32 6.48 -7.27
CA ALA A 96 3.03 6.24 -6.61
C ALA A 96 2.39 4.92 -7.07
N LYS A 97 2.46 4.61 -8.37
CA LYS A 97 1.97 3.35 -8.98
C LYS A 97 2.70 2.13 -8.42
N ARG A 98 4.02 2.21 -8.26
CA ARG A 98 4.81 1.14 -7.60
C ARG A 98 4.37 0.90 -6.16
N ALA A 99 3.97 1.94 -5.41
CA ALA A 99 3.42 1.77 -4.07
C ALA A 99 2.05 1.06 -4.11
N LEU A 100 1.16 1.43 -5.03
CA LEU A 100 -0.12 0.74 -5.20
C LEU A 100 0.06 -0.74 -5.56
N TYR A 101 1.01 -1.08 -6.43
CA TYR A 101 1.29 -2.48 -6.76
C TYR A 101 1.81 -3.31 -5.58
N LYS A 102 2.58 -2.71 -4.67
CA LYS A 102 3.01 -3.39 -3.44
C LYS A 102 1.83 -3.65 -2.50
N LEU A 103 0.92 -2.69 -2.36
CA LEU A 103 -0.32 -2.88 -1.59
C LEU A 103 -1.22 -3.96 -2.22
N ILE A 104 -1.33 -4.00 -3.56
CA ILE A 104 -2.03 -5.07 -4.28
C ILE A 104 -1.37 -6.43 -4.03
N ALA A 105 -0.04 -6.49 -3.99
CA ALA A 105 0.68 -7.73 -3.71
C ALA A 105 0.39 -8.24 -2.29
N LEU A 106 0.43 -7.38 -1.28
CA LEU A 106 0.01 -7.71 0.08
C LEU A 106 -1.46 -8.17 0.13
N ALA A 107 -2.37 -7.46 -0.53
CA ALA A 107 -3.77 -7.83 -0.60
C ALA A 107 -4.00 -9.21 -1.24
N LYS A 108 -3.19 -9.57 -2.24
CA LYS A 108 -3.27 -10.90 -2.88
C LYS A 108 -2.72 -12.01 -1.98
N LEU A 109 -1.74 -11.71 -1.14
CA LEU A 109 -1.16 -12.65 -0.19
C LEU A 109 -2.10 -12.91 0.99
N ARG A 110 -2.77 -11.87 1.49
CA ARG A 110 -3.74 -11.93 2.60
C ARG A 110 -5.07 -11.28 2.22
N PRO A 111 -5.85 -11.89 1.30
CA PRO A 111 -7.12 -11.32 0.85
C PRO A 111 -8.17 -11.22 1.96
N ASP A 112 -7.97 -11.97 3.05
CA ASP A 112 -8.79 -12.03 4.26
C ASP A 112 -8.54 -10.88 5.25
N GLY A 113 -7.39 -10.21 5.17
CA GLY A 113 -7.04 -9.12 6.07
C GLY A 113 -7.81 -7.85 5.77
N VAL A 114 -7.93 -6.96 6.77
CA VAL A 114 -8.59 -5.66 6.65
C VAL A 114 -7.55 -4.56 6.77
N TRP A 115 -7.55 -3.61 5.83
CA TRP A 115 -6.65 -2.48 5.87
C TRP A 115 -6.94 -1.56 7.04
N ASP A 116 -5.88 -1.17 7.74
CA ASP A 116 -5.87 -0.15 8.77
C ASP A 116 -4.60 0.69 8.62
N GLY A 117 -4.57 1.87 9.23
CA GLY A 117 -3.36 2.67 9.17
C GLY A 117 -3.46 4.06 9.77
N ASP A 118 -2.27 4.63 9.95
CA ASP A 118 -1.91 5.88 10.66
C ASP A 118 -2.53 6.06 12.05
#